data_AF-A0A7X8ZYW1-F1
#
_entry.id   AF-A0A7X8ZYW1-F1
#
_cell.length_a   1.000
_cell.length_b   1.000
_cell.length_c   1.000
_cell.angle_alpha   90.00
_cell.angle_beta   90.00
_cell.angle_gamma   90.00
#
_symmetry.space_group_name_H-M   'P 1'
#
loop_
_entity.id
_entity.type
_entity.pdbx_description
1 polymer ?
#
loop_
_entity_poly.entity_id
_entity_poly.type
_entity_poly.pdbx_seq_one_letter_code
_entity_poly.pdbx_strand_id
1 'polypeptide(L)'
;MAHGSRWITPAETEPTQRVWMNFPRAGTQNMPALWKLSAGRRAWTRLAETINRHVPVTLLVDPDDQRTVSSFVYSDVDSMIIPFNNALLRRTGPTMVASRRPQPNAGRRPRRVLGMVDFTFNGFGRLPGVDYGLDDTLTGTLLGLVDSSSGMTERIFSMMVSEGGSWVTDGNGTAIASEAILTDQRRNPGWSTTTVERELRRNVGVDHFIWLPRGLTQGAAPEGWGGYMDQLVAFHSPGRVLLHNQSDPSHPDHEVTNQAREILQQATDAHGNSLDIIEIPAPQAHSDMRGPVNWSYLDYLVLNDVIIAPRFVDPHDAQAHELLGKLYPDHQIVPFMAQDLFDHGASIRAITLPQPQVSSRR
;
A
#
# COMPACT_ATOMS: atom_id res chain seq x y z
N MET A 1 5.86 17.04 27.68
CA MET A 1 5.10 15.84 27.25
C MET A 1 4.71 16.05 25.80
N ALA A 2 5.22 15.25 24.87
CA ALA A 2 4.84 15.38 23.47
C ALA A 2 3.35 15.08 23.35
N HIS A 3 2.55 16.06 22.95
CA HIS A 3 1.16 15.80 22.59
C HIS A 3 1.18 14.82 21.41
N GLY A 4 0.67 13.59 21.61
CA GLY A 4 0.55 12.59 20.56
C GLY A 4 -0.24 13.12 19.37
N SER A 5 -0.06 12.50 18.19
CA SER A 5 -0.72 12.97 16.96
C SER A 5 -2.23 13.14 17.12
N ARG A 6 -2.79 14.17 16.47
CA ARG A 6 -4.25 14.29 16.27
C ARG A 6 -4.80 13.18 15.39
N TRP A 7 -3.93 12.51 14.64
CA TRP A 7 -4.25 11.56 13.60
C TRP A 7 -3.82 10.14 13.98
N ILE A 8 -4.44 9.16 13.36
CA ILE A 8 -4.04 7.76 13.41
C ILE A 8 -4.27 7.16 12.01
N THR A 9 -3.30 6.42 11.50
CA THR A 9 -3.51 5.59 10.31
C THR A 9 -4.32 4.37 10.74
N PRO A 10 -5.53 4.16 10.19
CA PRO A 10 -6.31 2.96 10.49
C PRO A 10 -5.56 1.69 10.07
N ALA A 11 -5.85 0.57 10.73
CA ALA A 11 -5.35 -0.72 10.25
C ALA A 11 -5.93 -1.00 8.86
N GLU A 12 -5.19 -1.72 8.01
CA GLU A 12 -5.71 -2.09 6.68
C GLU A 12 -6.91 -3.05 6.73
N THR A 13 -7.13 -3.69 7.87
CA THR A 13 -8.29 -4.53 8.15
C THR A 13 -9.51 -3.74 8.63
N GLU A 14 -9.38 -2.43 8.88
CA GLU A 14 -10.55 -1.61 9.19
C GLU A 14 -11.47 -1.44 7.98
N PRO A 15 -12.79 -1.29 8.20
CA PRO A 15 -13.76 -1.18 7.10
C PRO A 15 -13.38 -0.11 6.10
N THR A 16 -13.54 -0.40 4.81
CA THR A 16 -13.17 0.46 3.70
C THR A 16 -14.42 1.06 3.05
N GLN A 17 -14.40 2.38 2.83
CA GLN A 17 -15.49 3.14 2.22
C GLN A 17 -15.40 3.12 0.70
N ARG A 18 -14.18 3.21 0.18
CA ARG A 18 -13.86 3.36 -1.24
C ARG A 18 -12.43 2.89 -1.48
N VAL A 19 -12.13 2.43 -2.69
CA VAL A 19 -10.75 2.25 -3.15
C VAL A 19 -10.47 3.22 -4.29
N TRP A 20 -9.35 3.91 -4.20
CA TRP A 20 -8.85 4.79 -5.26
C TRP A 20 -7.79 4.05 -6.07
N MET A 21 -7.76 4.26 -7.38
CA MET A 21 -6.77 3.67 -8.29
C MET A 21 -6.41 4.64 -9.41
N ASN A 22 -5.18 4.63 -9.90
CA ASN A 22 -4.80 5.35 -11.11
C ASN A 22 -4.98 4.46 -12.33
N PHE A 23 -5.66 4.94 -13.37
CA PHE A 23 -5.71 4.25 -14.65
C PHE A 23 -4.34 4.35 -15.36
N PRO A 24 -3.75 3.25 -15.85
CA PRO A 24 -2.44 3.32 -16.47
C PRO A 24 -2.39 4.26 -17.70
N ARG A 25 -1.51 5.25 -17.66
CA ARG A 25 -1.27 6.18 -18.76
C ARG A 25 -0.06 5.79 -19.62
N ALA A 26 -0.03 6.30 -20.84
CA ALA A 26 1.15 6.20 -21.69
C ALA A 26 2.35 6.95 -21.08
N GLY A 27 3.57 6.48 -21.36
CA GLY A 27 4.81 7.11 -20.90
C GLY A 27 5.25 6.71 -19.48
N THR A 28 4.55 5.76 -18.83
CA THR A 28 4.97 5.21 -17.54
C THR A 28 6.15 4.24 -17.72
N GLN A 29 7.12 4.29 -16.81
CA GLN A 29 8.35 3.48 -16.89
C GLN A 29 8.06 1.97 -16.92
N ASN A 30 7.00 1.55 -16.23
CA ASN A 30 6.56 0.17 -16.14
C ASN A 30 5.91 -0.36 -17.44
N MET A 31 5.39 0.53 -18.29
CA MET A 31 4.65 0.18 -19.50
C MET A 31 5.10 1.02 -20.72
N PRO A 32 6.39 0.93 -21.13
CA PRO A 32 6.95 1.83 -22.14
C PRO A 32 6.47 1.55 -23.57
N ALA A 33 5.99 0.33 -23.83
CA ALA A 33 5.48 -0.08 -25.14
C ALA A 33 3.94 -0.14 -25.15
N LEU A 34 3.30 0.24 -26.27
CA LEU A 34 1.83 0.31 -26.40
C LEU A 34 1.12 -1.02 -26.11
N TRP A 35 1.72 -2.16 -26.48
CA TRP A 35 1.15 -3.48 -26.21
C TRP A 35 1.22 -3.82 -24.71
N LYS A 36 2.31 -3.45 -24.02
CA LYS A 36 2.43 -3.57 -22.55
C LYS A 36 1.43 -2.67 -21.85
N LEU A 37 1.28 -1.43 -22.32
CA LEU A 37 0.28 -0.49 -21.79
C LEU A 37 -1.14 -1.07 -21.91
N SER A 38 -1.49 -1.64 -23.07
CA SER A 38 -2.80 -2.23 -23.27
C SER A 38 -3.04 -3.46 -22.38
N ALA A 39 -2.04 -4.30 -22.18
CA ALA A 39 -2.11 -5.44 -21.27
C ALA A 39 -2.22 -4.99 -19.80
N GLY A 40 -1.39 -4.05 -19.38
CA GLY A 40 -1.43 -3.45 -18.04
C GLY A 40 -2.76 -2.75 -17.75
N ARG A 41 -3.31 -1.99 -18.69
CA ARG A 41 -4.66 -1.40 -18.56
C ARG A 41 -5.72 -2.45 -18.29
N ARG A 42 -5.70 -3.57 -19.03
CA ARG A 42 -6.63 -4.69 -18.79
C ARG A 42 -6.46 -5.30 -17.40
N ALA A 43 -5.23 -5.46 -16.93
CA ALA A 43 -4.97 -6.00 -15.59
C ALA A 43 -5.46 -5.05 -14.48
N TRP A 44 -5.17 -3.74 -14.61
CA TRP A 44 -5.63 -2.71 -13.67
C TRP A 44 -7.16 -2.61 -13.66
N THR A 45 -7.80 -2.53 -14.83
CA THR A 45 -9.27 -2.41 -14.86
C THR A 45 -9.94 -3.67 -14.36
N ARG A 46 -9.44 -4.87 -14.70
CA ARG A 46 -9.97 -6.11 -14.11
C ARG A 46 -9.89 -6.11 -12.58
N LEU A 47 -8.83 -5.54 -11.98
CA LEU A 47 -8.77 -5.38 -10.52
C LEU A 47 -9.83 -4.38 -10.04
N ALA A 48 -9.92 -3.20 -10.67
CA ALA A 48 -10.91 -2.18 -10.35
C ALA A 48 -12.34 -2.75 -10.39
N GLU A 49 -12.71 -3.46 -11.45
CA GLU A 49 -14.03 -4.09 -11.59
C GLU A 49 -14.26 -5.24 -10.61
N THR A 50 -13.18 -5.92 -10.18
CA THR A 50 -13.27 -6.94 -9.13
C THR A 50 -13.55 -6.31 -7.78
N ILE A 51 -12.85 -5.23 -7.43
CA ILE A 51 -13.07 -4.49 -6.19
C ILE A 51 -14.44 -3.82 -6.19
N ASN A 52 -14.85 -3.21 -7.31
CA ASN A 52 -16.09 -2.44 -7.42
C ASN A 52 -17.37 -3.26 -7.16
N ARG A 53 -17.29 -4.59 -7.25
CA ARG A 53 -18.37 -5.50 -6.86
C ARG A 53 -18.64 -5.55 -5.35
N HIS A 54 -17.69 -5.08 -4.54
CA HIS A 54 -17.72 -5.17 -3.07
C HIS A 54 -17.60 -3.79 -2.41
N VAL A 55 -16.72 -2.93 -2.93
CA VAL A 55 -16.47 -1.58 -2.43
C VAL A 55 -16.33 -0.63 -3.62
N PRO A 56 -16.98 0.55 -3.62
CA PRO A 56 -16.88 1.50 -4.71
C PRO A 56 -15.43 1.82 -5.07
N VAL A 57 -15.12 1.79 -6.37
CA VAL A 57 -13.82 2.20 -6.90
C VAL A 57 -13.94 3.55 -7.59
N THR A 58 -12.94 4.40 -7.42
CA THR A 58 -12.75 5.60 -8.24
C THR A 58 -11.43 5.51 -8.98
N LEU A 59 -11.51 5.50 -10.31
CA LEU A 59 -10.36 5.56 -11.20
C LEU A 59 -9.98 7.03 -11.43
N LEU A 60 -8.76 7.39 -11.04
CA LEU A 60 -8.11 8.62 -11.44
C LEU A 60 -7.59 8.42 -12.87
N VAL A 61 -8.01 9.29 -13.79
CA VAL A 61 -7.73 9.17 -15.22
C VAL A 61 -7.01 10.42 -15.70
N ASP A 62 -5.87 10.23 -16.35
CA ASP A 62 -5.15 11.34 -16.96
C ASP A 62 -6.01 12.00 -18.06
N PRO A 63 -6.00 13.34 -18.22
CA PRO A 63 -6.79 14.02 -19.24
C PRO A 63 -6.63 13.44 -20.66
N ASP A 64 -5.43 12.97 -21.03
CA ASP A 64 -5.17 12.39 -22.36
C ASP A 64 -5.90 11.05 -22.56
N ASP A 65 -6.28 10.38 -21.47
CA ASP A 65 -6.92 9.07 -21.46
C ASP A 65 -8.43 9.10 -21.16
N GLN A 66 -9.03 10.30 -21.04
CA GLN A 66 -10.46 10.47 -20.74
C GLN A 66 -11.37 9.69 -21.69
N ARG A 67 -11.01 9.58 -22.97
CA ARG A 67 -11.76 8.78 -23.96
C ARG A 67 -11.33 7.32 -24.00
N THR A 68 -10.09 7.05 -23.61
CA THR A 68 -9.52 5.71 -23.69
C THR A 68 -10.04 4.80 -22.58
N VAL A 69 -10.25 5.35 -21.38
CA VAL A 69 -10.68 4.57 -20.20
C VAL A 69 -11.97 3.77 -20.45
N SER A 70 -12.94 4.32 -21.19
CA SER A 70 -14.21 3.66 -21.52
C SER A 70 -14.06 2.45 -22.45
N SER A 71 -12.87 2.22 -23.02
CA SER A 71 -12.56 1.03 -23.82
C SER A 71 -12.01 -0.14 -22.97
N PHE A 72 -11.75 0.10 -21.68
CA PHE A 72 -11.16 -0.88 -20.75
C PHE A 72 -12.01 -1.13 -19.52
N VAL A 73 -12.96 -0.24 -19.22
CA VAL A 73 -13.86 -0.32 -18.06
C VAL A 73 -15.28 -0.53 -18.59
N TYR A 74 -15.88 -1.66 -18.24
CA TYR A 74 -17.19 -2.10 -18.74
C TYR A 74 -18.29 -2.08 -17.66
N SER A 75 -17.92 -1.81 -16.42
CA SER A 75 -18.84 -1.68 -15.28
C SER A 75 -18.95 -0.23 -14.80
N ASP A 76 -19.91 0.03 -13.92
CA ASP A 76 -20.14 1.34 -13.27
C ASP A 76 -19.05 1.65 -12.24
N VAL A 77 -17.82 1.83 -12.70
CA VAL A 77 -16.69 2.33 -11.91
C VAL A 77 -16.61 3.84 -12.07
N ASP A 78 -16.63 4.57 -10.95
CA ASP A 78 -16.49 6.03 -10.97
C ASP A 78 -15.13 6.42 -11.57
N SER A 79 -15.08 7.54 -12.29
CA SER A 79 -13.82 8.11 -12.76
C SER A 79 -13.71 9.60 -12.44
N MET A 80 -12.49 10.06 -12.22
CA MET A 80 -12.15 11.46 -11.97
C MET A 80 -10.96 11.84 -12.85
N ILE A 81 -11.10 12.93 -13.61
CA ILE A 81 -10.02 13.42 -14.46
C ILE A 81 -9.04 14.22 -13.61
N ILE A 82 -7.81 13.72 -13.51
CA ILE A 82 -6.74 14.33 -12.72
C ILE A 82 -5.38 13.94 -13.34
N PRO A 83 -4.46 14.89 -13.55
CA PRO A 83 -3.14 14.56 -14.08
C PRO A 83 -2.27 13.88 -13.03
N PHE A 84 -1.51 12.87 -13.44
CA PHE A 84 -0.51 12.17 -12.64
C PHE A 84 0.57 11.57 -13.56
N ASN A 85 1.71 11.17 -12.99
CA ASN A 85 2.77 10.52 -13.76
C ASN A 85 2.72 8.98 -13.63
N ASN A 86 2.46 8.44 -12.44
CA ASN A 86 2.55 7.00 -12.17
C ASN A 86 1.20 6.36 -11.80
N ALA A 87 1.01 5.10 -12.23
CA ALA A 87 -0.20 4.32 -11.95
C ALA A 87 -0.16 3.55 -10.61
N LEU A 88 0.86 3.80 -9.80
CA LEU A 88 1.12 3.13 -8.51
C LEU A 88 0.57 3.99 -7.37
N LEU A 89 -0.75 4.19 -7.32
CA LEU A 89 -1.37 5.19 -6.43
C LEU A 89 -1.06 4.96 -4.94
N ARG A 90 -0.81 3.73 -4.49
CA ARG A 90 -0.37 3.51 -3.11
C ARG A 90 0.98 4.14 -2.82
N ARG A 91 1.86 4.15 -3.82
CA ARG A 91 3.22 4.67 -3.70
C ARG A 91 3.23 6.19 -3.76
N THR A 92 2.40 6.78 -4.62
CA THR A 92 2.44 8.21 -4.93
C THR A 92 1.33 9.04 -4.29
N GLY A 93 0.24 8.40 -3.89
CA GLY A 93 -0.90 9.04 -3.26
C GLY A 93 -0.71 9.26 -1.76
N PRO A 94 -1.69 9.92 -1.11
CA PRO A 94 -1.61 10.22 0.31
C PRO A 94 -1.71 8.99 1.18
N THR A 95 -1.16 9.07 2.39
CA THR A 95 -1.52 8.16 3.48
C THR A 95 -2.80 8.66 4.13
N MET A 96 -3.87 7.85 4.06
CA MET A 96 -5.15 8.17 4.68
C MET A 96 -5.08 8.01 6.20
N VAL A 97 -5.47 9.05 6.93
CA VAL A 97 -5.52 9.04 8.40
C VAL A 97 -6.90 9.43 8.91
N ALA A 98 -7.28 8.96 10.09
CA ALA A 98 -8.50 9.35 10.77
C ALA A 98 -8.17 10.18 12.03
N SER A 99 -9.00 11.17 12.35
CA SER A 99 -8.80 11.95 13.56
C SER A 99 -8.99 11.08 14.80
N ARG A 100 -8.08 11.13 15.77
CA ARG A 100 -8.14 10.32 17.00
C ARG A 100 -9.44 10.57 17.78
N ARG A 101 -9.90 11.83 17.80
CA ARG A 101 -11.16 12.26 18.42
C ARG A 101 -12.17 12.70 17.37
N PRO A 102 -13.47 12.53 17.61
CA PRO A 102 -14.51 13.17 16.82
C PRO A 102 -14.32 14.70 16.81
N GLN A 103 -14.52 15.31 15.65
CA GLN A 103 -14.45 16.75 15.48
C GLN A 103 -15.86 17.36 15.46
N PRO A 104 -16.03 18.61 15.94
CA PRO A 104 -17.28 19.33 15.82
C PRO A 104 -17.76 19.40 14.36
N ASN A 105 -19.06 19.24 14.14
CA ASN A 105 -19.68 19.33 12.82
C ASN A 105 -20.94 20.20 12.95
N ALA A 106 -20.96 21.37 12.31
CA ALA A 106 -22.01 22.37 12.53
C ALA A 106 -23.42 21.80 12.28
N GLY A 107 -24.24 21.75 13.33
CA GLY A 107 -25.61 21.21 13.27
C GLY A 107 -25.71 19.69 13.15
N ARG A 108 -24.60 18.94 13.26
CA ARG A 108 -24.56 17.47 13.20
C ARG A 108 -23.79 16.91 14.40
N ARG A 109 -23.96 15.61 14.68
CA ARG A 109 -23.17 14.94 15.72
C ARG A 109 -21.68 15.02 15.37
N PRO A 110 -20.78 15.27 16.34
CA PRO A 110 -19.35 15.16 16.12
C PRO A 110 -18.99 13.81 15.53
N ARG A 111 -18.10 13.81 14.54
CA ARG A 111 -17.64 12.59 13.86
C ARG A 111 -16.14 12.67 13.69
N ARG A 112 -15.49 11.51 13.67
CA ARG A 112 -14.11 11.47 13.17
C ARG A 112 -14.12 11.97 11.71
N VAL A 113 -13.01 12.54 11.27
CA VAL A 113 -12.83 12.98 9.88
C VAL A 113 -11.59 12.33 9.30
N LEU A 114 -11.50 12.31 7.97
CA LEU A 114 -10.32 11.85 7.25
C LEU A 114 -9.37 13.00 6.98
N GLY A 115 -8.08 12.71 7.13
CA GLY A 115 -6.98 13.53 6.65
C GLY A 115 -6.17 12.75 5.61
N MET A 116 -5.46 13.50 4.77
CA MET A 116 -4.50 12.99 3.81
C MET A 116 -3.11 13.46 4.25
N VAL A 117 -2.29 12.53 4.75
CA VAL A 117 -0.88 12.83 4.96
C VAL A 117 -0.20 12.80 3.61
N ASP A 118 0.36 13.95 3.26
CA ASP A 118 1.01 14.23 2.00
C ASP A 118 2.52 14.23 2.22
N PHE A 119 3.09 13.03 2.14
CA PHE A 119 4.54 12.85 2.08
C PHE A 119 5.04 13.28 0.71
N THR A 120 6.25 13.83 0.68
CA THR A 120 6.89 14.18 -0.59
C THR A 120 7.12 12.90 -1.41
N PHE A 121 6.84 12.93 -2.71
CA PHE A 121 7.23 11.89 -3.65
C PHE A 121 8.29 12.42 -4.61
N ASN A 122 9.41 11.71 -4.74
CA ASN A 122 10.56 12.18 -5.52
C ASN A 122 10.98 11.23 -6.65
N GLY A 123 10.07 10.38 -7.11
CA GLY A 123 10.36 9.39 -8.15
C GLY A 123 11.30 8.29 -7.66
N PHE A 124 10.95 7.65 -6.55
CA PHE A 124 11.68 6.50 -5.99
C PHE A 124 13.15 6.76 -5.64
N GLY A 125 13.45 7.90 -5.01
CA GLY A 125 14.83 8.31 -4.73
C GLY A 125 15.49 8.97 -5.94
N ARG A 126 14.74 9.80 -6.68
CA ARG A 126 15.20 10.51 -7.88
C ARG A 126 15.75 9.57 -8.95
N LEU A 127 15.06 8.46 -9.17
CA LEU A 127 15.44 7.46 -10.16
C LEU A 127 15.52 8.12 -11.56
N PRO A 128 16.66 7.99 -12.27
CA PRO A 128 16.79 8.60 -13.59
C PRO A 128 15.71 8.12 -14.57
N GLY A 129 15.12 9.06 -15.30
CA GLY A 129 14.08 8.78 -16.29
C GLY A 129 12.67 8.63 -15.70
N VAL A 130 12.49 8.80 -14.38
CA VAL A 130 11.17 8.87 -13.76
C VAL A 130 10.72 10.32 -13.65
N ASP A 131 9.63 10.65 -14.35
CA ASP A 131 8.87 11.87 -14.08
C ASP A 131 7.89 11.63 -12.91
N TYR A 132 7.78 12.60 -12.02
CA TYR A 132 7.02 12.51 -10.77
C TYR A 132 6.42 13.84 -10.32
N GLY A 133 6.57 14.93 -11.09
CA GLY A 133 6.12 16.25 -10.65
C GLY A 133 4.61 16.34 -10.41
N LEU A 134 3.82 15.61 -11.21
CA LEU A 134 2.37 15.52 -11.04
C LEU A 134 1.98 14.60 -9.87
N ASP A 135 2.80 13.59 -9.60
CA ASP A 135 2.57 12.67 -8.47
C ASP A 135 2.80 13.39 -7.12
N ASP A 136 3.86 14.18 -6.98
CA ASP A 136 4.16 14.96 -5.76
C ASP A 136 3.11 16.03 -5.45
N THR A 137 2.33 16.44 -6.45
CA THR A 137 1.22 17.41 -6.29
C THR A 137 -0.15 16.76 -6.28
N LEU A 138 -0.23 15.44 -6.44
CA LEU A 138 -1.46 14.68 -6.61
C LEU A 138 -2.39 14.84 -5.40
N THR A 139 -1.88 14.71 -4.18
CA THR A 139 -2.68 14.83 -2.95
C THR A 139 -3.39 16.18 -2.86
N GLY A 140 -2.66 17.27 -3.14
CA GLY A 140 -3.23 18.62 -3.11
C GLY A 140 -4.30 18.81 -4.17
N THR A 141 -4.06 18.28 -5.38
CA THR A 141 -5.01 18.34 -6.49
C THR A 141 -6.26 17.51 -6.19
N LEU A 142 -6.09 16.28 -5.68
CA LEU A 142 -7.17 15.39 -5.27
C LEU A 142 -8.05 16.04 -4.19
N LEU A 143 -7.44 16.63 -3.15
CA LEU A 143 -8.19 17.33 -2.10
C LEU A 143 -9.02 18.50 -2.65
N GLY A 144 -8.55 19.18 -3.69
CA GLY A 144 -9.29 20.28 -4.34
C GLY A 144 -10.48 19.83 -5.19
N LEU A 145 -10.52 18.56 -5.60
CA LEU A 145 -11.55 18.00 -6.49
C LEU A 145 -12.58 17.14 -5.76
N VAL A 146 -12.20 16.55 -4.62
CA VAL A 146 -13.10 15.71 -3.84
C VAL A 146 -14.16 16.58 -3.16
N ASP A 147 -15.42 16.12 -3.20
CA ASP A 147 -16.50 16.81 -2.51
C ASP A 147 -16.22 16.79 -0.99
N SER A 148 -16.53 17.90 -0.32
CA SER A 148 -16.67 17.99 1.14
C SER A 148 -17.45 16.82 1.78
N SER A 149 -18.39 16.21 1.05
CA SER A 149 -19.14 15.04 1.49
C SER A 149 -18.29 13.76 1.60
N SER A 150 -17.12 13.70 0.96
CA SER A 150 -16.16 12.58 1.03
C SER A 150 -15.57 12.37 2.43
N GLY A 151 -15.68 13.37 3.31
CA GLY A 151 -15.12 13.35 4.66
C GLY A 151 -13.61 13.56 4.71
N MET A 152 -12.96 13.72 3.55
CA MET A 152 -11.54 14.04 3.40
C MET A 152 -11.38 15.56 3.46
N THR A 153 -10.97 16.06 4.62
CA THR A 153 -11.10 17.50 4.92
C THR A 153 -9.78 18.22 5.15
N GLU A 154 -8.67 17.48 5.33
CA GLU A 154 -7.40 18.10 5.74
C GLU A 154 -6.21 17.45 5.00
N ARG A 155 -5.36 18.28 4.39
CA ARG A 155 -4.03 17.90 3.89
C ARG A 155 -3.00 18.16 4.98
N ILE A 156 -2.20 17.15 5.30
CA ILE A 156 -1.13 17.21 6.31
C ILE A 156 0.19 17.06 5.58
N PHE A 157 0.84 18.18 5.30
CA PHE A 157 2.09 18.18 4.54
C PHE A 157 3.28 17.68 5.38
N SER A 158 4.15 16.90 4.75
CA SER A 158 5.43 16.45 5.28
C SER A 158 6.53 16.53 4.22
N MET A 159 7.69 17.04 4.62
CA MET A 159 8.90 17.05 3.79
C MET A 159 9.58 15.67 3.72
N MET A 160 9.12 14.69 4.50
CA MET A 160 9.65 13.34 4.43
C MET A 160 9.26 12.73 3.08
N VAL A 161 10.25 12.18 2.38
CA VAL A 161 10.00 11.33 1.23
C VAL A 161 9.63 9.93 1.74
N SER A 162 8.39 9.52 1.47
CA SER A 162 7.89 8.19 1.85
C SER A 162 6.79 7.77 0.90
N GLU A 163 6.96 6.60 0.28
CA GLU A 163 5.86 5.91 -0.40
C GLU A 163 5.04 5.06 0.56
N GLY A 164 3.75 4.89 0.26
CA GLY A 164 2.98 3.83 0.89
C GLY A 164 3.66 2.47 0.71
N GLY A 165 3.57 1.62 1.73
CA GLY A 165 4.22 0.31 1.81
C GLY A 165 5.70 0.33 2.16
N SER A 166 6.34 1.50 2.30
CA SER A 166 7.67 1.59 2.94
C SER A 166 7.61 1.26 4.44
N TRP A 167 6.41 1.26 5.01
CA TRP A 167 6.06 0.80 6.35
C TRP A 167 4.61 0.29 6.35
N VAL A 168 4.27 -0.53 7.34
CA VAL A 168 2.92 -1.01 7.63
C VAL A 168 2.59 -0.78 9.10
N THR A 169 1.32 -0.65 9.47
CA THR A 169 0.90 -0.41 10.86
C THR A 169 -0.26 -1.31 11.28
N ASP A 170 -0.33 -1.62 12.57
CA ASP A 170 -1.45 -2.34 13.19
C ASP A 170 -2.66 -1.44 13.50
N GLY A 171 -2.56 -0.14 13.20
CA GLY A 171 -3.59 0.86 13.54
C GLY A 171 -3.71 1.14 15.05
N ASN A 172 -2.79 0.61 15.84
CA ASN A 172 -2.78 0.66 17.30
C ASN A 172 -1.42 1.13 17.87
N GLY A 173 -0.69 1.92 17.07
CA GLY A 173 0.54 2.58 17.49
C GLY A 173 1.83 1.84 17.14
N THR A 174 1.76 0.65 16.55
CA THR A 174 2.94 -0.11 16.10
C THR A 174 3.13 0.04 14.59
N ALA A 175 4.36 0.21 14.14
CA ALA A 175 4.71 0.06 12.73
C ALA A 175 5.90 -0.88 12.54
N ILE A 176 5.87 -1.63 11.42
CA ILE A 176 7.05 -2.30 10.88
C ILE A 176 7.51 -1.47 9.67
N ALA A 177 8.76 -1.05 9.67
CA ALA A 177 9.27 -0.03 8.76
C ALA A 177 10.58 -0.47 8.08
N SER A 178 10.74 -0.10 6.81
CA SER A 178 11.96 -0.36 6.05
C SER A 178 13.02 0.69 6.32
N GLU A 179 14.15 0.28 6.87
CA GLU A 179 15.32 1.15 7.02
C GLU A 179 15.86 1.57 5.64
N ALA A 180 16.13 0.59 4.75
CA ALA A 180 16.67 0.86 3.41
C ALA A 180 15.90 1.90 2.59
N ILE A 181 14.57 2.00 2.74
CA ILE A 181 13.76 3.01 2.04
C ILE A 181 13.75 4.32 2.83
N LEU A 182 13.38 4.28 4.11
CA LEU A 182 13.07 5.51 4.84
C LEU A 182 14.31 6.32 5.22
N THR A 183 15.50 5.70 5.27
CA THR A 183 16.78 6.39 5.53
C THR A 183 17.68 6.49 4.30
N ASP A 184 17.18 6.15 3.10
CA ASP A 184 17.92 6.33 1.84
C ASP A 184 18.27 7.82 1.65
N GLN A 185 19.56 8.10 1.43
CA GLN A 185 20.06 9.47 1.25
C GLN A 185 19.53 10.15 -0.02
N ARG A 186 19.05 9.40 -1.00
CA ARG A 186 18.37 9.96 -2.19
C ARG A 186 16.93 10.37 -1.90
N ARG A 187 16.34 9.83 -0.83
CA ARG A 187 14.97 10.11 -0.38
C ARG A 187 15.00 11.18 0.70
N ASN A 188 15.68 10.88 1.80
CA ASN A 188 15.72 11.69 3.00
C ASN A 188 17.19 12.00 3.39
N PRO A 189 17.89 12.89 2.66
CA PRO A 189 19.28 13.25 2.96
C PRO A 189 19.46 13.69 4.42
N GLY A 190 20.34 13.03 5.15
CA GLY A 190 20.64 13.32 6.55
C GLY A 190 19.59 12.85 7.57
N TRP A 191 18.55 12.13 7.17
CA TRP A 191 17.55 11.61 8.11
C TRP A 191 18.02 10.29 8.72
N SER A 192 17.98 10.22 10.05
CA SER A 192 18.11 8.98 10.82
C SER A 192 16.75 8.31 11.04
N THR A 193 16.76 7.04 11.46
CA THR A 193 15.55 6.35 11.94
C THR A 193 14.80 7.19 12.98
N THR A 194 15.50 7.75 13.98
CA THR A 194 14.89 8.66 14.99
C THR A 194 14.17 9.87 14.38
N THR A 195 14.69 10.42 13.28
CA THR A 195 14.07 11.56 12.59
C THR A 195 12.83 11.13 11.84
N VAL A 196 12.90 9.98 11.14
CA VAL A 196 11.74 9.35 10.49
C VAL A 196 10.66 9.04 11.50
N GLU A 197 11.02 8.41 12.63
CA GLU A 197 10.06 8.08 13.67
C GLU A 197 9.35 9.32 14.17
N ARG A 198 10.07 10.40 14.52
CA ARG A 198 9.44 11.65 14.99
C ARG A 198 8.42 12.20 13.99
N GLU A 199 8.72 12.14 12.70
CA GLU A 199 7.81 12.62 11.67
C GLU A 199 6.59 11.72 11.49
N LEU A 200 6.78 10.39 11.52
CA LEU A 200 5.68 9.43 11.51
C LEU A 200 4.82 9.54 12.78
N ARG A 201 5.43 9.67 13.97
CA ARG A 201 4.71 9.90 15.24
C ARG A 201 3.81 11.13 15.15
N ARG A 202 4.28 12.20 14.51
CA ARG A 202 3.55 13.46 14.35
C ARG A 202 2.36 13.31 13.39
N ASN A 203 2.53 12.64 12.26
CA ASN A 203 1.57 12.67 11.16
C ASN A 203 0.61 11.48 11.13
N VAL A 204 1.08 10.29 11.52
CA VAL A 204 0.33 9.03 11.32
C VAL A 204 -0.01 8.30 12.62
N GLY A 205 0.43 8.82 13.78
CA GLY A 205 0.01 8.33 15.09
C GLY A 205 0.59 6.97 15.48
N VAL A 206 1.71 6.58 14.88
CA VAL A 206 2.54 5.43 15.28
C VAL A 206 3.48 5.88 16.41
N ASP A 207 3.63 5.09 17.46
CA ASP A 207 4.45 5.41 18.62
C ASP A 207 5.63 4.43 18.80
N HIS A 208 5.50 3.19 18.32
CA HIS A 208 6.51 2.13 18.37
C HIS A 208 6.90 1.65 16.97
N PHE A 209 8.19 1.40 16.76
CA PHE A 209 8.74 1.04 15.46
C PHE A 209 9.59 -0.23 15.57
N ILE A 210 9.31 -1.17 14.67
CA ILE A 210 10.12 -2.35 14.43
C ILE A 210 10.80 -2.15 13.08
N TRP A 211 12.11 -1.95 13.11
CA TRP A 211 12.89 -1.68 11.91
C TRP A 211 13.36 -2.99 11.26
N LEU A 212 12.96 -3.21 10.01
CA LEU A 212 13.55 -4.23 9.17
C LEU A 212 14.58 -3.59 8.23
N PRO A 213 15.76 -4.20 8.05
CA PRO A 213 16.81 -3.61 7.20
C PRO A 213 16.34 -3.32 5.78
N ARG A 214 15.50 -4.22 5.21
CA ARG A 214 15.02 -4.18 3.83
C ARG A 214 13.76 -5.04 3.67
N GLY A 215 13.01 -4.84 2.59
CA GLY A 215 12.02 -5.82 2.14
C GLY A 215 12.63 -6.87 1.20
N LEU A 216 11.78 -7.51 0.41
CA LEU A 216 12.17 -8.51 -0.60
C LEU A 216 13.26 -7.99 -1.55
N THR A 217 13.95 -8.90 -2.21
CA THR A 217 15.17 -8.60 -2.95
C THR A 217 14.85 -7.70 -4.11
N GLN A 218 13.95 -8.09 -5.01
CA GLN A 218 13.53 -7.25 -6.13
C GLN A 218 12.69 -6.05 -5.63
N GLY A 219 13.16 -4.82 -5.86
CA GLY A 219 12.56 -3.59 -5.31
C GLY A 219 12.96 -2.27 -5.99
N ALA A 220 12.48 -1.14 -5.45
CA ALA A 220 12.41 0.18 -6.09
C ALA A 220 13.73 0.99 -6.15
N ALA A 221 14.83 0.51 -5.56
CA ALA A 221 16.11 1.20 -5.64
C ALA A 221 16.89 0.85 -6.93
N PRO A 222 17.70 1.77 -7.47
CA PRO A 222 18.81 1.44 -8.37
C PRO A 222 19.63 0.27 -7.80
N GLU A 223 19.92 -0.72 -8.64
CA GLU A 223 20.52 -2.03 -8.29
C GLU A 223 19.59 -3.05 -7.62
N GLY A 224 18.30 -2.75 -7.45
CA GLY A 224 17.31 -3.73 -6.96
C GLY A 224 17.48 -4.08 -5.49
N TRP A 225 17.74 -3.10 -4.62
CA TRP A 225 17.84 -3.32 -3.17
C TRP A 225 16.75 -2.55 -2.42
N GLY A 226 15.78 -3.29 -1.84
CA GLY A 226 14.85 -2.74 -0.85
C GLY A 226 13.40 -2.82 -1.29
N GLY A 227 12.88 -4.04 -1.48
CA GLY A 227 11.45 -4.28 -1.65
C GLY A 227 10.62 -3.62 -0.53
N TYR A 228 9.33 -3.44 -0.79
CA TYR A 228 8.44 -2.78 0.14
C TYR A 228 8.03 -3.71 1.28
N MET A 229 7.77 -3.12 2.46
CA MET A 229 7.31 -3.86 3.64
C MET A 229 5.99 -4.55 3.37
N ASP A 230 5.11 -3.94 2.57
CA ASP A 230 3.79 -4.48 2.25
C ASP A 230 3.79 -5.76 1.40
N GLN A 231 4.97 -6.22 0.95
CA GLN A 231 5.16 -7.53 0.33
C GLN A 231 5.83 -8.55 1.27
N LEU A 232 6.55 -8.08 2.29
CA LEU A 232 7.28 -8.92 3.24
C LEU A 232 6.47 -9.20 4.51
N VAL A 233 5.73 -8.21 5.01
CA VAL A 233 4.94 -8.29 6.24
C VAL A 233 3.58 -7.62 6.10
N ALA A 234 2.60 -8.12 6.85
CA ALA A 234 1.31 -7.47 7.04
C ALA A 234 0.85 -7.66 8.48
N PHE A 235 0.14 -6.70 9.05
CA PHE A 235 -0.57 -6.93 10.31
C PHE A 235 -1.90 -7.60 10.02
N HIS A 236 -2.14 -8.75 10.65
CA HIS A 236 -3.47 -9.38 10.67
C HIS A 236 -4.36 -8.70 11.73
N SER A 237 -3.78 -8.46 12.90
CA SER A 237 -4.38 -7.72 14.00
C SER A 237 -3.26 -7.12 14.87
N PRO A 238 -3.56 -6.21 15.83
CA PRO A 238 -2.57 -5.80 16.82
C PRO A 238 -1.89 -7.02 17.48
N GLY A 239 -0.56 -7.02 17.51
CA GLY A 239 0.26 -8.11 18.02
C GLY A 239 0.36 -9.37 17.13
N ARG A 240 -0.32 -9.44 15.98
CA ARG A 240 -0.23 -10.58 15.04
C ARG A 240 0.26 -10.16 13.67
N VAL A 241 1.39 -10.71 13.25
CA VAL A 241 2.09 -10.35 12.01
C VAL A 241 2.08 -11.54 11.07
N LEU A 242 1.70 -11.30 9.82
CA LEU A 242 1.93 -12.24 8.72
C LEU A 242 3.29 -11.96 8.09
N LEU A 243 4.08 -13.01 7.88
CA LEU A 243 5.41 -12.93 7.28
C LEU A 243 5.45 -13.75 5.98
N HIS A 244 5.95 -13.14 4.91
CA HIS A 244 6.26 -13.83 3.66
C HIS A 244 7.40 -14.84 3.93
N ASN A 245 7.15 -16.11 3.65
CA ASN A 245 8.09 -17.19 3.95
C ASN A 245 8.66 -17.83 2.68
N GLN A 246 9.82 -17.36 2.25
CA GLN A 246 10.60 -18.01 1.21
C GLN A 246 11.44 -19.14 1.80
N SER A 247 11.00 -20.39 1.63
CA SER A 247 11.65 -21.56 2.22
C SER A 247 12.80 -22.13 1.40
N ASP A 248 12.94 -21.77 0.12
CA ASP A 248 14.00 -22.28 -0.76
C ASP A 248 15.34 -21.56 -0.49
N PRO A 249 16.38 -22.23 0.05
CA PRO A 249 17.67 -21.61 0.35
C PRO A 249 18.41 -21.06 -0.87
N SER A 250 18.03 -21.45 -2.09
CA SER A 250 18.61 -20.92 -3.32
C SER A 250 18.00 -19.59 -3.75
N HIS A 251 16.85 -19.20 -3.19
CA HIS A 251 16.21 -17.93 -3.48
C HIS A 251 16.80 -16.83 -2.59
N PRO A 252 17.14 -15.64 -3.12
CA PRO A 252 17.76 -14.58 -2.31
C PRO A 252 16.86 -14.09 -1.16
N ASP A 253 15.53 -14.19 -1.32
CA ASP A 253 14.58 -13.82 -0.26
C ASP A 253 14.51 -14.82 0.90
N HIS A 254 15.17 -15.97 0.82
CA HIS A 254 15.29 -16.87 1.96
C HIS A 254 16.00 -16.20 3.13
N GLU A 255 17.13 -15.53 2.85
CA GLU A 255 17.88 -14.80 3.88
C GLU A 255 17.11 -13.60 4.40
N VAL A 256 16.43 -12.86 3.51
CA VAL A 256 15.56 -11.73 3.90
C VAL A 256 14.46 -12.20 4.84
N THR A 257 13.81 -13.32 4.52
CA THR A 257 12.77 -13.94 5.36
C THR A 257 13.31 -14.33 6.72
N ASN A 258 14.46 -15.02 6.76
CA ASN A 258 15.07 -15.49 8.01
C ASN A 258 15.45 -14.32 8.92
N GLN A 259 16.09 -13.29 8.37
CA GLN A 259 16.46 -12.09 9.12
C GLN A 259 15.23 -11.36 9.65
N ALA A 260 14.18 -11.19 8.83
CA ALA A 260 12.95 -10.56 9.26
C ALA A 260 12.27 -11.34 10.40
N ARG A 261 12.23 -12.68 10.28
CA ARG A 261 11.70 -13.57 11.33
C ARG A 261 12.44 -13.37 12.66
N GLU A 262 13.78 -13.40 12.65
CA GLU A 262 14.59 -13.26 13.86
C GLU A 262 14.33 -11.93 14.58
N ILE A 263 14.25 -10.83 13.82
CA ILE A 263 13.95 -9.50 14.36
C ILE A 263 12.54 -9.47 14.96
N LEU A 264 11.54 -9.97 14.22
CA LEU A 264 10.14 -9.95 14.65
C LEU A 264 9.92 -10.82 15.90
N GLN A 265 10.63 -11.94 16.03
CA GLN A 265 10.54 -12.83 17.19
C GLN A 265 11.04 -12.19 18.49
N GLN A 266 11.95 -11.23 18.38
CA GLN A 266 12.52 -10.49 19.51
C GLN A 266 11.79 -9.17 19.78
N ALA A 267 10.92 -8.74 18.87
CA ALA A 267 10.22 -7.47 18.93
C ALA A 267 8.95 -7.53 19.79
N THR A 268 8.48 -6.36 20.21
CA THR A 268 7.18 -6.17 20.85
C THR A 268 6.33 -5.16 20.10
N ASP A 269 5.03 -5.17 20.32
CA ASP A 269 4.14 -4.10 19.87
C ASP A 269 4.27 -2.83 20.75
N ALA A 270 3.52 -1.77 20.42
CA ALA A 270 3.49 -0.53 21.18
C ALA A 270 3.01 -0.67 22.64
N HIS A 271 2.46 -1.82 23.00
CA HIS A 271 1.98 -2.15 24.34
C HIS A 271 2.91 -3.11 25.09
N GLY A 272 4.04 -3.49 24.49
CA GLY A 272 5.02 -4.39 25.09
C GLY A 272 4.67 -5.88 24.97
N ASN A 273 3.69 -6.25 24.14
CA ASN A 273 3.38 -7.66 23.88
C ASN A 273 4.31 -8.20 22.81
N SER A 274 4.82 -9.43 22.97
CA SER A 274 5.51 -10.14 21.89
C SER A 274 4.59 -10.38 20.70
N LEU A 275 5.18 -10.41 19.51
CA LEU A 275 4.43 -10.65 18.27
C LEU A 275 4.15 -12.15 18.07
N ASP A 276 2.93 -12.46 17.67
CA ASP A 276 2.55 -13.76 17.10
C ASP A 276 2.79 -13.71 15.59
N ILE A 277 3.71 -14.53 15.10
CA ILE A 277 4.16 -14.52 13.70
C ILE A 277 3.57 -15.71 12.98
N ILE A 278 2.81 -15.43 11.92
CA ILE A 278 2.17 -16.43 11.08
C ILE A 278 2.81 -16.37 9.71
N GLU A 279 3.42 -17.47 9.30
CA GLU A 279 4.12 -17.55 8.03
C GLU A 279 3.16 -17.88 6.89
N ILE A 280 3.21 -17.07 5.84
CA ILE A 280 2.50 -17.33 4.57
C ILE A 280 3.54 -17.82 3.57
N PRO A 281 3.37 -19.01 2.95
CA PRO A 281 4.34 -19.53 2.00
C PRO A 281 4.55 -18.54 0.86
N ALA A 282 5.79 -18.34 0.41
CA ALA A 282 6.08 -17.65 -0.84
C ALA A 282 5.62 -18.50 -2.04
N PRO A 283 5.33 -17.89 -3.20
CA PRO A 283 5.22 -18.64 -4.46
C PRO A 283 6.48 -19.49 -4.71
N GLN A 284 6.32 -20.66 -5.34
CA GLN A 284 7.43 -21.53 -5.73
C GLN A 284 8.24 -20.94 -6.90
N ALA A 285 7.62 -20.09 -7.71
CA ALA A 285 8.30 -19.38 -8.78
C ALA A 285 9.58 -18.70 -8.27
N HIS A 286 10.72 -19.02 -8.90
CA HIS A 286 12.04 -18.57 -8.43
C HIS A 286 12.50 -17.31 -9.15
N SER A 287 12.33 -17.25 -10.47
CA SER A 287 12.76 -16.11 -11.29
C SER A 287 11.93 -15.93 -12.56
N ASP A 288 11.94 -14.72 -13.08
CA ASP A 288 11.42 -14.35 -14.39
C ASP A 288 12.54 -13.75 -15.27
N MET A 289 12.19 -13.17 -16.41
CA MET A 289 13.13 -12.51 -17.34
C MET A 289 13.92 -11.33 -16.72
N ARG A 290 13.56 -10.88 -15.51
CA ARG A 290 14.17 -9.77 -14.75
C ARG A 290 14.97 -10.26 -13.54
N GLY A 291 15.08 -11.58 -13.34
CA GLY A 291 15.76 -12.19 -12.21
C GLY A 291 14.78 -12.74 -11.17
N PRO A 292 15.20 -12.87 -9.90
CA PRO A 292 14.34 -13.38 -8.83
C PRO A 292 13.02 -12.61 -8.72
N VAL A 293 11.90 -13.32 -8.55
CA VAL A 293 10.57 -12.70 -8.45
C VAL A 293 10.30 -12.21 -7.02
N ASN A 294 9.60 -11.09 -6.88
CA ASN A 294 9.05 -10.62 -5.59
C ASN A 294 7.56 -10.92 -5.40
N TRP A 295 7.06 -11.99 -6.03
CA TRP A 295 5.67 -12.38 -5.88
C TRP A 295 5.38 -12.74 -4.42
N SER A 296 4.28 -12.23 -3.87
CA SER A 296 3.95 -12.46 -2.46
C SER A 296 2.45 -12.61 -2.28
N TYR A 297 2.04 -13.63 -1.52
CA TYR A 297 0.65 -13.79 -1.13
C TYR A 297 0.22 -12.77 -0.07
N LEU A 298 1.14 -11.99 0.51
CA LEU A 298 0.81 -10.84 1.37
C LEU A 298 0.35 -9.59 0.61
N ASP A 299 0.43 -9.61 -0.72
CA ASP A 299 -0.09 -8.57 -1.59
C ASP A 299 -1.62 -8.70 -1.76
N TYR A 300 -2.34 -8.94 -0.67
CA TYR A 300 -3.81 -9.01 -0.66
C TYR A 300 -4.42 -7.68 -0.19
N LEU A 301 -5.72 -7.50 -0.44
CA LEU A 301 -6.51 -6.42 0.14
C LEU A 301 -7.65 -6.97 0.97
N VAL A 302 -7.77 -6.53 2.22
CA VAL A 302 -8.94 -6.76 3.05
C VAL A 302 -9.93 -5.63 2.81
N LEU A 303 -11.13 -5.96 2.35
CA LEU A 303 -12.15 -5.01 1.99
C LEU A 303 -13.49 -5.46 2.56
N ASN A 304 -13.84 -4.92 3.74
CA ASN A 304 -15.08 -5.24 4.46
C ASN A 304 -15.24 -6.75 4.70
N ASP A 305 -16.01 -7.44 3.86
CA ASP A 305 -16.35 -8.86 3.94
C ASP A 305 -15.61 -9.72 2.91
N VAL A 306 -14.65 -9.14 2.16
CA VAL A 306 -13.87 -9.89 1.16
C VAL A 306 -12.36 -9.67 1.30
N ILE A 307 -11.61 -10.64 0.80
CA ILE A 307 -10.17 -10.52 0.57
C ILE A 307 -9.88 -10.71 -0.89
N ILE A 308 -9.37 -9.68 -1.55
CA ILE A 308 -8.83 -9.82 -2.90
C ILE A 308 -7.44 -10.44 -2.76
N ALA A 309 -7.37 -11.76 -2.96
CA ALA A 309 -6.15 -12.54 -2.73
C ALA A 309 -5.38 -12.73 -4.05
N PRO A 310 -4.07 -12.50 -4.07
CA PRO A 310 -3.28 -12.71 -5.27
C PRO A 310 -3.21 -14.20 -5.63
N ARG A 311 -3.18 -14.47 -6.92
CA ARG A 311 -3.02 -15.78 -7.54
C ARG A 311 -1.93 -15.68 -8.61
N PHE A 312 -1.04 -16.67 -8.65
CA PHE A 312 0.12 -16.69 -9.54
C PHE A 312 0.20 -17.91 -10.46
N VAL A 313 -0.85 -18.74 -10.52
CA VAL A 313 -0.80 -20.05 -11.21
C VAL A 313 0.32 -20.90 -10.62
N ASP A 314 0.40 -20.87 -9.29
CA ASP A 314 1.49 -21.39 -8.51
C ASP A 314 1.00 -22.53 -7.61
N PRO A 315 1.82 -23.56 -7.33
CA PRO A 315 1.41 -24.68 -6.48
C PRO A 315 0.98 -24.26 -5.06
N HIS A 316 1.46 -23.13 -4.55
CA HIS A 316 1.06 -22.62 -3.23
C HIS A 316 -0.20 -21.75 -3.25
N ASP A 317 -0.83 -21.50 -4.40
CA ASP A 317 -2.05 -20.66 -4.51
C ASP A 317 -3.13 -21.15 -3.53
N ALA A 318 -3.45 -22.45 -3.59
CA ALA A 318 -4.50 -23.05 -2.78
C ALA A 318 -4.16 -23.03 -1.28
N GLN A 319 -2.91 -23.32 -0.92
CA GLN A 319 -2.45 -23.31 0.46
C GLN A 319 -2.51 -21.90 1.06
N ALA A 320 -2.06 -20.89 0.31
CA ALA A 320 -2.10 -19.51 0.75
C ALA A 320 -3.54 -19.02 0.94
N HIS A 321 -4.44 -19.34 0.00
CA HIS A 321 -5.86 -18.95 0.11
C HIS A 321 -6.57 -19.67 1.27
N GLU A 322 -6.26 -20.95 1.53
CA GLU A 322 -6.80 -21.68 2.68
C GLU A 322 -6.34 -21.05 4.00
N LEU A 323 -5.06 -20.67 4.09
CA LEU A 323 -4.52 -20.02 5.28
C LEU A 323 -5.14 -18.64 5.50
N LEU A 324 -5.29 -17.83 4.45
CA LEU A 324 -6.02 -16.56 4.52
C LEU A 324 -7.46 -16.78 4.96
N GLY A 325 -8.16 -17.79 4.44
CA GLY A 325 -9.52 -18.13 4.85
C GLY A 325 -9.64 -18.50 6.33
N LYS A 326 -8.63 -19.19 6.90
CA LYS A 326 -8.58 -19.49 8.34
C LYS A 326 -8.31 -18.25 9.19
N LEU A 327 -7.47 -17.33 8.69
CA LEU A 327 -7.16 -16.07 9.38
C LEU A 327 -8.34 -15.10 9.35
N TYR A 328 -9.14 -15.13 8.27
CA TYR A 328 -10.27 -14.24 8.06
C TYR A 328 -11.55 -15.04 7.82
N PRO A 329 -12.07 -15.75 8.84
CA PRO A 329 -13.17 -16.70 8.67
C PRO A 329 -14.48 -16.07 8.20
N ASP A 330 -14.67 -14.79 8.47
CA ASP A 330 -15.86 -14.03 8.05
C ASP A 330 -15.69 -13.36 6.68
N HIS A 331 -14.57 -13.60 5.98
CA HIS A 331 -14.29 -12.99 4.68
C HIS A 331 -14.35 -14.00 3.55
N GLN A 332 -14.96 -13.61 2.44
CA GLN A 332 -14.87 -14.35 1.20
C GLN A 332 -13.51 -14.12 0.55
N ILE A 333 -12.76 -15.19 0.28
CA ILE A 333 -11.56 -15.11 -0.55
C ILE A 333 -11.97 -14.96 -2.02
N VAL A 334 -11.50 -13.88 -2.65
CA VAL A 334 -11.70 -13.57 -4.07
C VAL A 334 -10.33 -13.64 -4.76
N PRO A 335 -9.97 -14.78 -5.38
CA PRO A 335 -8.71 -14.91 -6.09
C PRO A 335 -8.63 -13.95 -7.28
N PHE A 336 -7.49 -13.26 -7.42
CA PHE A 336 -7.20 -12.36 -8.51
C PHE A 336 -5.89 -12.77 -9.19
N MET A 337 -5.88 -12.84 -10.53
CA MET A 337 -4.67 -13.15 -11.30
C MET A 337 -3.66 -11.98 -11.18
N ALA A 338 -2.81 -12.05 -10.16
CA ALA A 338 -1.89 -11.00 -9.76
C ALA A 338 -0.61 -11.02 -10.60
N GLN A 339 -0.22 -12.18 -11.13
CA GLN A 339 0.93 -12.29 -12.04
C GLN A 339 0.87 -11.25 -13.17
N ASP A 340 -0.31 -11.02 -13.75
CA ASP A 340 -0.50 -9.98 -14.78
C ASP A 340 -0.09 -8.57 -14.32
N LEU A 341 -0.22 -8.23 -13.03
CA LEU A 341 0.25 -6.97 -12.46
C LEU A 341 1.76 -6.98 -12.23
N PHE A 342 2.29 -8.07 -11.69
CA PHE A 342 3.73 -8.24 -11.42
C PHE A 342 4.55 -8.24 -12.71
N ASP A 343 4.02 -8.77 -13.81
CA ASP A 343 4.61 -8.68 -15.15
C ASP A 343 4.81 -7.22 -15.60
N HIS A 344 4.00 -6.30 -15.06
CA HIS A 344 4.10 -4.86 -15.29
C HIS A 344 4.70 -4.09 -14.11
N GLY A 345 5.47 -4.75 -13.23
CA GLY A 345 6.19 -4.10 -12.14
C GLY A 345 5.26 -3.47 -11.09
N ALA A 346 4.09 -4.06 -10.89
CA ALA A 346 3.11 -3.61 -9.92
C ALA A 346 2.53 -4.78 -9.13
N SER A 347 1.71 -4.46 -8.15
CA SER A 347 1.09 -5.39 -7.23
C SER A 347 -0.32 -4.87 -6.91
N ILE A 348 -1.21 -5.71 -6.39
CA ILE A 348 -2.55 -5.33 -5.95
C ILE A 348 -2.48 -4.15 -4.97
N ARG A 349 -1.63 -4.25 -3.93
CA ARG A 349 -1.49 -3.19 -2.92
C ARG A 349 -0.81 -1.94 -3.49
N ALA A 350 0.14 -2.07 -4.42
CA ALA A 350 0.85 -0.94 -5.01
C ALA A 350 -0.05 -0.01 -5.84
N ILE A 351 -1.14 -0.53 -6.40
CA ILE A 351 -2.02 0.22 -7.33
C ILE A 351 -3.33 0.68 -6.70
N THR A 352 -3.58 0.29 -5.44
CA THR A 352 -4.82 0.58 -4.72
C THR A 352 -4.57 1.43 -3.49
N LEU A 353 -5.43 2.41 -3.27
CA LEU A 353 -5.41 3.24 -2.07
C LEU A 353 -6.79 3.15 -1.38
N PRO A 354 -6.93 2.29 -0.35
CA PRO A 354 -8.16 2.19 0.42
C PRO A 354 -8.42 3.48 1.23
N GLN A 355 -9.64 3.99 1.13
CA GLN A 355 -10.17 5.03 1.99
C GLN A 355 -10.93 4.35 3.14
N PRO A 356 -10.48 4.49 4.40
CA PRO A 356 -11.14 3.86 5.52
C PRO A 356 -12.51 4.51 5.80
N GLN A 357 -13.46 3.71 6.28
CA GLN A 357 -14.74 4.21 6.75
C GLN A 357 -14.55 4.93 8.08
N VAL A 358 -15.02 6.17 8.12
CA VAL A 358 -15.04 6.95 9.35
C VAL A 358 -16.45 7.02 9.88
N SER A 359 -16.95 5.89 10.38
CA SER A 359 -18.21 5.84 11.11
C SER A 359 -17.99 6.18 12.59
N SER A 360 -18.98 6.79 13.23
CA SER A 360 -19.06 6.76 14.68
C SER A 360 -19.25 5.29 15.06
N ARG A 361 -18.22 4.61 15.59
CA ARG A 361 -18.43 3.33 16.28
C ARG A 361 -19.66 3.51 17.18
N ARG A 362 -20.67 2.66 16.96
CA ARG A 362 -21.94 2.73 17.67
C ARG A 362 -21.76 2.48 19.15
#